data_AF-A0AAD4MPU0-F1
#
_entry.id   AF-A0AAD4MPU0-F1
#
_cell.length_a   1.000
_cell.length_b   1.000
_cell.length_c   1.000
_cell.angle_alpha   90.00
_cell.angle_beta   90.00
_cell.angle_gamma   90.00
#
_symmetry.space_group_name_H-M   'P 1'
#
loop_
_entity.id
_entity.type
_entity.pdbx_description
1 polymer ?
#
loop_
_entity_poly.entity_id
_entity_poly.type
_entity_poly.pdbx_seq_one_letter_code
_entity_poly.pdbx_strand_id
1 'polypeptide(L)'
;MTSGWCSSTAKLLNMSARNGLEFPNYGLIGVTQTRAISVINEARYLFSLDLGVASQTRNALNRMFDDDTEGLLSKDQKADGFRPFQMGLPVNLVGLHCRRLRCTFVILLIFVLGTILLLEYSGYSVWRVSEPEFRSTESSRERLQNQYMRVNNMLAQREILEAAIDNGLPDFRKIVPSCTRLAEEALQKNQSNSVREARQWKFDEVKFRRRLFGPKIKDKCKAIKDNFAFSSAPLSNEEEEFPLAYGMLVYKSSVQVYFLLSAIYQPQNAYCIAVDSKASLEFKRDMELLSDCFPNIFVMQIGNVQWCGFAVVRGVFNCLRFLSQLNHKWRYFQYLSGVDLPLKTNLELVRIFKRLKGTVNAEVTLFQKDRLGPEAKKTTPPLPLWKSSLSSLLPRETVDEMLKSEKVRELFNFLKDTSCADETLWATITGNKNVFPIPGAIDATEVYAKIKKEKKELHKLVNTTKHLVRTPEEPFPLRDYYISRYQVWVPNKHCAGKFVATSCVYGVGDLDNLMTRPELVAHKFYLDFEPATYFCVYQAVRQRALVDKIQQRFQGALYSQLPQVLMRDGESVDRLQFFFTDW
;
A
#
# COMPACT_ATOMS: atom_id res chain seq x y z
N MET A 1 -29.69 36.50 65.33
CA MET A 1 -28.32 36.75 65.80
C MET A 1 -27.36 36.01 64.85
N THR A 2 -27.18 36.45 63.60
CA THR A 2 -26.25 37.50 63.08
C THR A 2 -24.76 37.14 63.18
N SER A 3 -24.13 36.97 62.01
CA SER A 3 -22.75 37.37 61.58
C SER A 3 -21.56 37.13 62.54
N GLY A 4 -20.42 36.58 62.13
CA GLY A 4 -19.68 36.80 60.89
C GLY A 4 -18.26 37.24 61.27
N TRP A 5 -17.24 36.43 60.98
CA TRP A 5 -15.84 36.84 61.07
C TRP A 5 -15.20 36.66 59.70
N CYS A 6 -14.80 37.79 59.15
CA CYS A 6 -13.99 37.96 57.95
C CYS A 6 -12.57 38.34 58.39
N SER A 7 -11.60 38.18 57.48
CA SER A 7 -10.28 38.82 57.46
C SER A 7 -9.18 38.25 58.35
N SER A 8 -8.18 37.62 57.73
CA SER A 8 -6.80 38.16 57.63
C SER A 8 -5.88 37.14 56.97
N THR A 9 -5.49 37.35 55.70
CA THR A 9 -4.18 36.98 55.12
C THR A 9 -4.15 37.36 53.63
N ALA A 10 -4.43 38.64 53.37
CA ALA A 10 -3.91 39.35 52.22
C ALA A 10 -2.93 40.39 52.77
N LYS A 11 -1.67 39.98 52.98
CA LYS A 11 -0.49 40.85 53.17
C LYS A 11 0.74 39.95 53.23
N LEU A 12 1.79 40.35 52.51
CA LEU A 12 3.12 39.72 52.39
C LEU A 12 3.33 38.76 51.20
N LEU A 13 2.85 39.17 50.02
CA LEU A 13 3.70 39.13 48.82
C LEU A 13 4.16 40.58 48.58
N ASN A 14 5.40 40.93 48.94
CA ASN A 14 6.36 41.62 48.05
C ASN A 14 7.69 41.97 48.73
N MET A 15 8.76 41.91 47.92
CA MET A 15 10.07 42.58 48.00
C MET A 15 11.31 41.86 48.57
N SER A 16 12.20 41.51 47.60
CA SER A 16 13.68 41.70 47.56
C SER A 16 14.54 40.85 48.51
N ALA A 17 15.70 40.25 48.16
CA ALA A 17 16.79 40.59 47.24
C ALA A 17 17.59 39.29 46.91
N ARG A 18 18.08 39.02 45.69
CA ARG A 18 19.35 39.46 45.06
C ARG A 18 20.62 39.32 45.94
N ASN A 19 21.41 38.26 45.74
CA ASN A 19 22.82 38.26 45.30
C ASN A 19 23.50 36.90 45.59
N GLY A 20 24.31 36.42 44.64
CA GLY A 20 24.95 35.10 44.70
C GLY A 20 26.27 35.05 45.47
N LEU A 21 26.76 33.82 45.70
CA LEU A 21 28.17 33.38 45.82
C LEU A 21 28.23 31.85 46.06
N GLU A 22 29.34 31.24 45.67
CA GLU A 22 29.60 29.81 45.47
C GLU A 22 30.22 29.04 46.68
N PHE A 23 29.88 27.72 46.77
CA PHE A 23 30.55 26.48 47.29
C PHE A 23 31.12 26.35 48.75
N PRO A 24 31.35 25.14 49.34
CA PRO A 24 30.85 23.75 49.09
C PRO A 24 30.44 22.89 50.35
N ASN A 25 29.82 21.71 50.08
CA ASN A 25 29.75 20.42 50.81
C ASN A 25 29.23 20.27 52.27
N TYR A 26 28.10 19.57 52.45
CA TYR A 26 27.93 18.20 53.01
C TYR A 26 26.49 17.94 53.53
N GLY A 27 25.90 16.80 53.16
CA GLY A 27 25.11 15.93 54.06
C GLY A 27 23.61 16.20 54.34
N LEU A 28 22.77 15.39 53.68
CA LEU A 28 21.59 14.68 54.23
C LEU A 28 20.30 15.43 54.67
N ILE A 29 19.18 14.85 54.20
CA ILE A 29 17.75 14.98 54.61
C ILE A 29 16.93 16.04 53.84
N GLY A 30 16.03 15.57 52.95
CA GLY A 30 15.01 16.43 52.34
C GLY A 30 14.28 15.89 51.11
N VAL A 31 13.85 14.62 51.07
CA VAL A 31 13.08 14.06 49.94
C VAL A 31 11.71 13.55 50.41
N THR A 32 10.80 14.44 50.82
CA THR A 32 9.38 14.09 50.98
C THR A 32 8.37 15.23 50.71
N GLN A 33 8.78 16.49 50.48
CA GLN A 33 7.82 17.57 50.17
C GLN A 33 7.69 17.96 48.68
N THR A 34 8.63 17.58 47.81
CA THR A 34 8.63 18.00 46.40
C THR A 34 7.75 17.13 45.48
N ARG A 35 7.32 15.93 45.92
CA ARG A 35 6.47 15.03 45.13
C ARG A 35 4.96 15.30 45.25
N ALA A 36 4.50 15.93 46.34
CA ALA A 36 3.07 16.18 46.54
C ALA A 36 2.54 17.40 45.74
N ILE A 37 3.39 18.41 45.52
CA ILE A 37 3.01 19.65 44.80
C ILE A 37 3.03 19.43 43.26
N SER A 38 3.87 18.51 42.76
CA SER A 38 3.92 18.12 41.34
C SER A 38 2.63 17.43 40.87
N VAL A 39 2.08 16.53 41.70
CA VAL A 39 0.88 15.74 41.35
C VAL A 39 -0.39 16.59 41.34
N ILE A 40 -0.48 17.62 42.19
CA ILE A 40 -1.65 18.51 42.25
C ILE A 40 -1.68 19.49 41.07
N ASN A 41 -0.51 19.94 40.59
CA ASN A 41 -0.42 20.82 39.43
C ASN A 41 -0.64 20.05 38.09
N GLU A 42 -0.21 18.80 37.98
CA GLU A 42 -0.55 17.95 36.82
C GLU A 42 -2.04 17.62 36.76
N ALA A 43 -2.68 17.34 37.89
CA ALA A 43 -4.12 17.05 37.93
C ALA A 43 -4.99 18.26 37.53
N ARG A 44 -4.58 19.50 37.86
CA ARG A 44 -5.28 20.73 37.43
C ARG A 44 -5.07 21.04 35.94
N TYR A 45 -3.90 20.73 35.39
CA TYR A 45 -3.62 20.92 33.96
C TYR A 45 -4.41 19.94 33.10
N LEU A 46 -4.47 18.67 33.52
CA LEU A 46 -5.25 17.60 32.88
C LEU A 46 -6.76 17.89 32.86
N PHE A 47 -7.32 18.43 33.95
CA PHE A 47 -8.74 18.81 33.98
C PHE A 47 -9.09 20.01 33.10
N SER A 48 -8.14 20.93 32.83
CA SER A 48 -8.37 22.08 31.95
C SER A 48 -8.28 21.72 30.45
N LEU A 49 -7.48 20.70 30.12
CA LEU A 49 -7.31 20.20 28.74
C LEU A 49 -8.51 19.35 28.29
N ASP A 50 -9.11 18.54 29.16
CA ASP A 50 -10.29 17.74 28.81
C ASP A 50 -11.53 18.60 28.49
N LEU A 51 -11.67 19.77 29.13
CA LEU A 51 -12.77 20.72 28.83
C LEU A 51 -12.53 21.49 27.52
N GLY A 52 -11.28 21.78 27.16
CA GLY A 52 -10.92 22.43 25.89
C GLY A 52 -11.03 21.50 24.68
N VAL A 53 -10.67 20.22 24.84
CA VAL A 53 -10.77 19.20 23.80
C VAL A 53 -12.23 18.87 23.52
N ALA A 54 -13.08 18.69 24.54
CA ALA A 54 -14.51 18.38 24.34
C ALA A 54 -15.28 19.46 23.56
N SER A 55 -14.88 20.74 23.67
CA SER A 55 -15.50 21.85 22.93
C SER A 55 -15.14 21.86 21.44
N GLN A 56 -13.90 21.49 21.08
CA GLN A 56 -13.45 21.46 19.68
C GLN A 56 -13.93 20.20 18.95
N THR A 57 -14.00 19.04 19.63
CA THR A 57 -14.51 17.79 19.03
C THR A 57 -16.00 17.91 18.70
N ARG A 58 -16.79 18.65 19.48
CA ARG A 58 -18.23 18.85 19.21
C ARG A 58 -18.47 19.69 17.94
N ASN A 59 -17.62 20.69 17.65
CA ASN A 59 -17.72 21.51 16.45
C ASN A 59 -17.17 20.83 15.17
N ALA A 60 -16.36 19.77 15.32
CA ALA A 60 -15.91 18.92 14.24
C ALA A 60 -16.91 17.79 13.95
N LEU A 61 -17.49 17.18 14.98
CA LEU A 61 -18.55 16.16 14.86
C LEU A 61 -19.85 16.75 14.29
N ASN A 62 -20.27 17.94 14.71
CA ASN A 62 -21.49 18.56 14.17
C ASN A 62 -21.36 18.93 12.67
N ARG A 63 -20.14 19.20 12.18
CA ARG A 63 -19.89 19.38 10.73
C ARG A 63 -19.81 18.07 9.94
N MET A 64 -19.76 16.94 10.64
CA MET A 64 -19.64 15.61 10.07
C MET A 64 -20.99 14.88 9.95
N PHE A 65 -22.07 15.44 10.52
CA PHE A 65 -23.42 14.84 10.54
C PHE A 65 -24.46 15.58 9.68
N ASP A 66 -24.12 16.71 9.05
CA ASP A 66 -25.08 17.48 8.23
C ASP A 66 -25.04 17.17 6.72
N ASP A 67 -24.06 16.40 6.21
CA ASP A 67 -23.88 16.25 4.74
C ASP A 67 -24.05 14.81 4.18
N ASP A 68 -24.35 13.78 5.00
CA ASP A 68 -24.37 12.38 4.53
C ASP A 68 -25.64 11.56 4.91
N THR A 69 -26.76 12.21 5.23
CA THR A 69 -28.03 11.52 5.55
C THR A 69 -29.26 12.00 4.79
N GLU A 70 -29.12 12.36 3.51
CA GLU A 70 -30.25 12.30 2.58
C GLU A 70 -29.95 11.34 1.42
N GLY A 71 -30.57 10.16 1.50
CA GLY A 71 -30.67 9.27 0.35
C GLY A 71 -30.29 7.83 0.61
N LEU A 72 -30.82 7.18 1.66
CA LEU A 72 -30.82 5.71 1.78
C LEU A 72 -31.83 5.22 2.84
N LEU A 73 -33.13 5.52 2.70
CA LEU A 73 -34.18 4.73 3.35
C LEU A 73 -35.40 4.59 2.43
N SER A 74 -35.62 3.36 1.96
CA SER A 74 -36.77 2.92 1.21
C SER A 74 -38.03 2.94 2.06
N LYS A 75 -39.13 3.38 1.43
CA LYS A 75 -40.51 3.25 1.91
C LYS A 75 -40.83 1.81 2.30
N ASP A 76 -41.31 1.61 3.51
CA ASP A 76 -42.50 0.81 3.88
C ASP A 76 -42.39 0.33 5.33
N GLN A 77 -43.12 1.01 6.22
CA GLN A 77 -43.98 0.39 7.24
C GLN A 77 -44.72 1.48 8.04
N LYS A 78 -46.05 1.47 7.92
CA LYS A 78 -47.02 2.22 8.73
C LYS A 78 -47.47 1.37 9.94
N ALA A 79 -48.06 2.07 10.93
CA ALA A 79 -48.77 1.63 12.14
C ALA A 79 -47.86 1.62 13.40
N ASP A 80 -48.19 2.21 14.55
CA ASP A 80 -49.39 2.88 15.07
C ASP A 80 -48.98 3.88 16.18
N GLY A 81 -49.82 4.89 16.45
CA GLY A 81 -49.50 6.01 17.34
C GLY A 81 -49.75 5.78 18.84
N PHE A 82 -49.24 6.69 19.69
CA PHE A 82 -50.04 7.52 20.62
C PHE A 82 -49.14 8.53 21.40
N ARG A 83 -49.83 9.56 21.91
CA ARG A 83 -49.49 10.91 22.40
C ARG A 83 -48.49 11.06 23.58
N PRO A 84 -47.96 12.29 23.83
CA PRO A 84 -46.98 12.57 24.87
C PRO A 84 -47.60 12.74 26.26
N PHE A 85 -46.92 12.26 27.30
CA PHE A 85 -47.26 12.48 28.70
C PHE A 85 -46.15 13.29 29.38
N GLN A 86 -46.49 14.50 29.83
CA GLN A 86 -45.70 15.26 30.80
C GLN A 86 -45.91 14.66 32.19
N MET A 87 -44.82 14.42 32.93
CA MET A 87 -44.84 14.38 34.39
C MET A 87 -43.51 14.94 34.92
N GLY A 88 -43.59 16.06 35.64
CA GLY A 88 -42.56 16.45 36.60
C GLY A 88 -42.83 15.82 37.96
N LEU A 89 -41.78 15.66 38.78
CA LEU A 89 -41.78 15.52 40.26
C LEU A 89 -40.30 15.40 40.75
N PRO A 90 -39.98 15.57 42.06
CA PRO A 90 -39.20 16.71 42.53
C PRO A 90 -37.87 16.37 43.23
N VAL A 91 -37.09 17.42 43.48
CA VAL A 91 -35.84 17.46 44.24
C VAL A 91 -36.12 17.35 45.75
N ASN A 92 -35.55 16.35 46.43
CA ASN A 92 -35.01 16.38 47.81
C ASN A 92 -35.04 14.98 48.47
N LEU A 93 -34.00 14.16 48.29
CA LEU A 93 -33.70 13.04 49.21
C LEU A 93 -32.28 12.47 49.01
N VAL A 94 -31.24 13.31 49.11
CA VAL A 94 -29.84 12.83 49.22
C VAL A 94 -29.10 13.64 50.28
N GLY A 95 -29.57 13.51 51.51
CA GLY A 95 -29.09 14.29 52.65
C GLY A 95 -28.92 13.49 53.93
N LEU A 96 -28.60 12.19 53.87
CA LEU A 96 -28.30 11.42 55.10
C LEU A 96 -27.41 10.18 54.95
N HIS A 97 -26.80 9.92 53.78
CA HIS A 97 -25.91 8.76 53.57
C HIS A 97 -24.41 9.09 53.39
N CYS A 98 -23.99 10.35 53.52
CA CYS A 98 -22.61 10.77 53.24
C CYS A 98 -21.72 10.98 54.49
N ARG A 99 -22.14 10.54 55.69
CA ARG A 99 -21.32 10.61 56.92
C ARG A 99 -20.81 9.27 57.45
N ARG A 100 -21.32 8.12 56.99
CA ARG A 100 -20.80 6.79 57.37
C ARG A 100 -19.75 6.22 56.42
N LEU A 101 -19.71 6.62 55.14
CA LEU A 101 -18.70 6.14 54.17
C LEU A 101 -17.30 6.79 54.31
N ARG A 102 -17.20 7.97 54.93
CA ARG A 102 -15.90 8.66 55.08
C ARG A 102 -15.05 8.10 56.22
N CYS A 103 -15.65 7.44 57.22
CA CYS A 103 -14.88 6.80 58.30
C CYS A 103 -14.36 5.40 57.90
N THR A 104 -15.10 4.63 57.11
CA THR A 104 -14.66 3.31 56.63
C THR A 104 -13.49 3.38 55.66
N PHE A 105 -13.41 4.41 54.82
CA PHE A 105 -12.31 4.57 53.86
C PHE A 105 -10.98 4.93 54.54
N VAL A 106 -11.01 5.72 55.62
CA VAL A 106 -9.81 6.10 56.38
C VAL A 106 -9.26 4.93 57.17
N ILE A 107 -10.12 4.08 57.75
CA ILE A 107 -9.70 2.88 58.48
C ILE A 107 -9.06 1.84 57.53
N LEU A 108 -9.60 1.68 56.32
CA LEU A 108 -9.04 0.76 55.32
C LEU A 108 -7.65 1.21 54.83
N LEU A 109 -7.46 2.52 54.66
CA LEU A 109 -6.18 3.08 54.23
C LEU A 109 -5.08 2.91 55.29
N ILE A 110 -5.42 3.05 56.58
CA ILE A 110 -4.50 2.82 57.69
C ILE A 110 -4.10 1.34 57.79
N PHE A 111 -5.03 0.41 57.55
CA PHE A 111 -4.73 -1.02 57.54
C PHE A 111 -3.81 -1.43 56.38
N VAL A 112 -4.04 -0.91 55.17
CA VAL A 112 -3.21 -1.21 53.99
C VAL A 112 -1.81 -0.61 54.12
N LEU A 113 -1.67 0.60 54.68
CA LEU A 113 -0.36 1.19 54.94
C LEU A 113 0.38 0.47 56.07
N GLY A 114 -0.34 -0.03 57.08
CA GLY A 114 0.23 -0.84 58.16
C GLY A 114 0.75 -2.20 57.70
N THR A 115 0.07 -2.87 56.76
CA THR A 115 0.52 -4.16 56.21
C THR A 115 1.71 -4.02 55.28
N ILE A 116 1.80 -2.93 54.50
CA ILE A 116 2.97 -2.66 53.64
C ILE A 116 4.22 -2.41 54.50
N LEU A 117 4.09 -1.66 55.61
CA LEU A 117 5.19 -1.43 56.55
C LEU A 117 5.62 -2.70 57.30
N LEU A 118 4.70 -3.62 57.60
CA LEU A 118 5.04 -4.92 58.21
C LEU A 118 5.72 -5.89 57.23
N LEU A 119 5.44 -5.79 55.94
CA LEU A 119 6.12 -6.57 54.90
C LEU A 119 7.53 -6.05 54.60
N GLU A 120 7.77 -4.74 54.75
CA GLU A 120 9.12 -4.17 54.64
C GLU A 120 10.00 -4.45 55.88
N TYR A 121 9.40 -4.66 57.07
CA TYR A 121 10.15 -4.96 58.30
C TYR A 121 10.57 -6.44 58.43
N SER A 122 9.99 -7.36 57.65
CA SER A 122 10.20 -8.82 57.80
C SER A 122 11.24 -9.43 56.85
N GLY A 123 11.97 -8.63 56.07
CA GLY A 123 13.25 -9.05 55.48
C GLY A 123 13.20 -10.25 54.51
N TYR A 124 12.08 -10.51 53.83
CA TYR A 124 12.01 -11.57 52.81
C TYR A 124 12.54 -11.08 51.44
N SER A 125 13.71 -11.58 51.08
CA SER A 125 14.34 -11.42 49.77
C SER A 125 13.56 -12.18 48.68
N VAL A 126 13.00 -11.45 47.71
CA VAL A 126 12.39 -12.05 46.51
C VAL A 126 13.36 -11.94 45.32
N TRP A 127 13.47 -13.06 44.62
CA TRP A 127 14.43 -13.44 43.58
C TRP A 127 14.53 -12.47 42.39
N ARG A 128 15.77 -12.20 41.93
CA ARG A 128 16.06 -11.59 40.63
C ARG A 128 15.71 -12.58 39.51
N VAL A 129 14.65 -12.29 38.76
CA VAL A 129 14.44 -12.82 37.42
C VAL A 129 15.18 -11.90 36.44
N SER A 130 15.99 -12.48 35.57
CA SER A 130 16.72 -11.81 34.49
C SER A 130 15.78 -11.00 33.59
N GLU A 131 16.11 -9.73 33.35
CA GLU A 131 15.40 -8.84 32.42
C GLU A 131 15.44 -9.40 30.99
N PRO A 132 14.29 -9.60 30.32
CA PRO A 132 14.26 -9.73 28.88
C PRO A 132 14.43 -8.32 28.26
N GLU A 133 15.22 -8.22 27.19
CA GLU A 133 15.36 -7.00 26.38
C GLU A 133 13.97 -6.46 25.99
N PHE A 134 13.57 -5.36 26.63
CA PHE A 134 12.29 -4.70 26.35
C PHE A 134 12.44 -3.90 25.06
N ARG A 135 11.90 -4.42 23.95
CA ARG A 135 11.55 -3.59 22.78
C ARG A 135 10.66 -2.45 23.26
N SER A 136 11.08 -1.20 23.03
CA SER A 136 10.32 -0.02 23.40
C SER A 136 8.91 -0.08 22.79
N THR A 137 7.89 -0.25 23.62
CA THR A 137 6.50 -0.08 23.20
C THR A 137 6.21 1.41 23.03
N GLU A 138 5.89 1.81 21.80
CA GLU A 138 5.50 3.17 21.40
C GLU A 138 4.46 3.76 22.38
N SER A 139 4.70 5.00 22.84
CA SER A 139 3.80 5.62 23.82
C SER A 139 2.43 5.92 23.19
N SER A 140 1.36 5.96 23.99
CA SER A 140 0.02 6.34 23.47
C SER A 140 -0.01 7.73 22.82
N ARG A 141 0.86 8.65 23.27
CA ARG A 141 1.01 9.99 22.69
C ARG A 141 1.64 9.94 21.29
N GLU A 142 2.66 9.12 21.13
CA GLU A 142 3.38 8.94 19.87
C GLU A 142 2.48 8.29 18.82
N ARG A 143 1.68 7.29 19.20
CA ARG A 143 0.65 6.70 18.33
C ARG A 143 -0.37 7.72 17.81
N LEU A 144 -0.88 8.58 18.70
CA LEU A 144 -1.83 9.63 18.31
C LEU A 144 -1.19 10.66 17.38
N GLN A 145 0.06 11.03 17.63
CA GLN A 145 0.79 11.97 16.79
C GLN A 145 1.07 11.38 15.40
N ASN A 146 1.48 10.12 15.33
CA ASN A 146 1.68 9.40 14.07
C ASN A 146 0.38 9.27 13.27
N GLN A 147 -0.73 8.96 13.94
CA GLN A 147 -2.05 8.92 13.30
C GLN A 147 -2.47 10.30 12.76
N TYR A 148 -2.26 11.36 13.54
CA TYR A 148 -2.58 12.73 13.12
C TYR A 148 -1.77 13.17 11.89
N MET A 149 -0.44 12.96 11.91
CA MET A 149 0.44 13.28 10.78
C MET A 149 0.05 12.51 9.52
N ARG A 150 -0.26 11.21 9.65
CA ARG A 150 -0.75 10.37 8.56
C ARG A 150 -2.02 10.92 7.92
N VAL A 151 -3.04 11.23 8.72
CA VAL A 151 -4.31 11.74 8.21
C VAL A 151 -4.12 13.09 7.50
N ASN A 152 -3.32 13.99 8.08
CA ASN A 152 -3.02 15.28 7.46
C ASN A 152 -2.27 15.14 6.14
N ASN A 153 -1.25 14.28 6.06
CA ASN A 153 -0.50 14.03 4.83
C ASN A 153 -1.43 13.48 3.73
N MET A 154 -2.34 12.55 4.08
CA MET A 154 -3.32 12.02 3.13
C MET A 154 -4.30 13.10 2.65
N LEU A 155 -4.79 13.97 3.54
CA LEU A 155 -5.70 15.06 3.17
C LEU A 155 -5.03 16.08 2.23
N ALA A 156 -3.81 16.53 2.56
CA ALA A 156 -3.06 17.44 1.71
C ALA A 156 -2.76 16.81 0.34
N GLN A 157 -2.35 15.54 0.31
CA GLN A 157 -2.09 14.83 -0.94
C GLN A 157 -3.37 14.63 -1.77
N ARG A 158 -4.54 14.52 -1.12
CA ARG A 158 -5.85 14.41 -1.78
C ARG A 158 -6.19 15.69 -2.51
N GLU A 159 -6.03 16.85 -1.88
CA GLU A 159 -6.26 18.15 -2.54
C GLU A 159 -5.39 18.31 -3.79
N ILE A 160 -4.10 17.95 -3.70
CA ILE A 160 -3.17 17.99 -4.83
C ILE A 160 -3.63 17.04 -5.95
N LEU A 161 -4.06 15.82 -5.61
CA LEU A 161 -4.55 14.85 -6.59
C LEU A 161 -5.82 15.33 -7.30
N GLU A 162 -6.81 15.82 -6.57
CA GLU A 162 -8.06 16.31 -7.15
C GLU A 162 -7.78 17.49 -8.08
N ALA A 163 -6.92 18.43 -7.67
CA ALA A 163 -6.49 19.54 -8.51
C ALA A 163 -5.71 19.08 -9.76
N ALA A 164 -4.86 18.05 -9.65
CA ALA A 164 -4.13 17.50 -10.79
C ALA A 164 -5.07 16.82 -11.79
N ILE A 165 -6.10 16.11 -11.31
CA ILE A 165 -7.13 15.50 -12.16
C ILE A 165 -7.95 16.60 -12.86
N ASP A 166 -8.44 17.59 -12.12
CA ASP A 166 -9.31 18.63 -12.65
C ASP A 166 -8.62 19.52 -13.69
N ASN A 167 -7.39 19.93 -13.38
CA ASN A 167 -6.63 20.76 -14.28
C ASN A 167 -6.04 19.94 -15.42
N GLY A 168 -5.55 18.74 -15.12
CA GLY A 168 -4.81 17.88 -16.04
C GLY A 168 -5.68 17.17 -17.07
N LEU A 169 -6.89 16.76 -16.69
CA LEU A 169 -7.80 15.96 -17.52
C LEU A 169 -9.06 16.77 -17.85
N PRO A 170 -8.98 17.74 -18.78
CA PRO A 170 -10.14 18.54 -19.15
C PRO A 170 -11.26 17.65 -19.67
N ASP A 171 -12.50 18.00 -19.29
CA ASP A 171 -13.74 17.28 -19.61
C ASP A 171 -13.87 15.86 -19.00
N PHE A 172 -12.83 15.33 -18.34
CA PHE A 172 -12.89 13.96 -17.81
C PHE A 172 -14.05 13.78 -16.81
N ARG A 173 -14.19 14.64 -15.80
CA ARG A 173 -15.32 14.55 -14.85
C ARG A 173 -16.67 14.87 -15.48
N LYS A 174 -16.69 15.67 -16.55
CA LYS A 174 -17.92 15.96 -17.29
C LYS A 174 -18.41 14.72 -18.03
N ILE A 175 -17.50 14.00 -18.67
CA ILE A 175 -17.78 12.80 -19.46
C ILE A 175 -17.95 11.56 -18.56
N VAL A 176 -17.15 11.48 -17.50
CA VAL A 176 -17.18 10.40 -16.52
C VAL A 176 -17.40 10.98 -15.12
N PRO A 177 -18.65 11.31 -14.76
CA PRO A 177 -18.95 11.85 -13.43
C PRO A 177 -18.70 10.84 -12.30
N SER A 178 -18.84 9.54 -12.60
CA SER A 178 -18.56 8.46 -11.65
C SER A 178 -18.06 7.24 -12.40
N CYS A 179 -16.84 6.81 -12.08
CA CYS A 179 -16.24 5.60 -12.63
C CYS A 179 -16.98 4.32 -12.21
N THR A 180 -17.51 4.28 -10.98
CA THR A 180 -18.33 3.15 -10.50
C THR A 180 -19.61 3.02 -11.30
N ARG A 181 -20.34 4.14 -11.47
CA ARG A 181 -21.57 4.15 -12.29
C ARG A 181 -21.27 3.80 -13.75
N LEU A 182 -20.17 4.33 -14.30
CA LEU A 182 -19.74 3.99 -15.67
C LEU A 182 -19.46 2.49 -15.82
N ALA A 183 -18.79 1.88 -14.84
CA ALA A 183 -18.51 0.44 -14.83
C ALA A 183 -19.81 -0.38 -14.81
N GLU A 184 -20.77 -0.03 -13.95
CA GLU A 184 -22.08 -0.68 -13.85
C GLU A 184 -22.90 -0.55 -15.15
N GLU A 185 -22.95 0.66 -15.73
CA GLU A 185 -23.65 0.91 -16.99
C GLU A 185 -23.00 0.18 -18.17
N ALA A 186 -21.68 -0.01 -18.16
CA ALA A 186 -20.94 -0.69 -19.22
C ALA A 186 -21.24 -2.20 -19.29
N LEU A 187 -21.74 -2.80 -18.20
CA LEU A 187 -22.19 -4.19 -18.16
C LEU A 187 -23.59 -4.39 -18.77
N GLN A 188 -24.36 -3.31 -18.96
CA GLN A 188 -25.73 -3.40 -19.46
C GLN A 188 -25.74 -3.67 -20.97
N LYS A 189 -26.69 -4.51 -21.44
CA LYS A 189 -26.85 -4.85 -22.87
C LYS A 189 -27.09 -3.60 -23.73
N ASN A 190 -27.89 -2.67 -23.24
CA ASN A 190 -28.13 -1.38 -23.88
C ASN A 190 -27.20 -0.34 -23.26
N GLN A 191 -26.08 -0.07 -23.93
CA GLN A 191 -25.11 0.92 -23.46
C GLN A 191 -25.73 2.31 -23.38
N SER A 192 -25.61 2.94 -22.20
CA SER A 192 -26.01 4.31 -21.93
C SER A 192 -25.24 5.31 -22.80
N ASN A 193 -25.77 6.54 -22.92
CA ASN A 193 -25.06 7.61 -23.61
C ASN A 193 -23.71 7.93 -22.95
N SER A 194 -23.63 7.87 -21.61
CA SER A 194 -22.38 8.04 -20.85
C SER A 194 -21.32 7.01 -21.23
N VAL A 195 -21.69 5.73 -21.41
CA VAL A 195 -20.75 4.70 -21.87
C VAL A 195 -20.25 5.02 -23.28
N ARG A 196 -21.13 5.45 -24.19
CA ARG A 196 -20.75 5.80 -25.57
C ARG A 196 -19.81 7.00 -25.61
N GLU A 197 -20.12 8.05 -24.83
CA GLU A 197 -19.28 9.25 -24.70
C GLU A 197 -17.90 8.91 -24.12
N ALA A 198 -17.84 8.09 -23.06
CA ALA A 198 -16.59 7.67 -22.44
C ALA A 198 -15.69 6.86 -23.39
N ARG A 199 -16.27 5.97 -24.23
CA ARG A 199 -15.54 5.22 -25.25
C ARG A 199 -14.99 6.12 -26.36
N GLN A 200 -15.73 7.17 -26.71
CA GLN A 200 -15.36 8.10 -27.77
C GLN A 200 -14.39 9.20 -27.30
N TRP A 201 -14.35 9.50 -26.00
CA TRP A 201 -13.48 10.52 -25.45
C TRP A 201 -12.00 10.24 -25.77
N LYS A 202 -11.28 11.31 -26.14
CA LYS A 202 -9.87 11.27 -26.51
C LYS A 202 -9.07 12.15 -25.57
N PHE A 203 -7.91 11.63 -25.17
CA PHE A 203 -6.95 12.37 -24.40
C PHE A 203 -5.86 12.93 -25.32
N ASP A 204 -5.70 14.25 -25.31
CA ASP A 204 -4.69 14.93 -26.14
C ASP A 204 -3.34 14.95 -25.40
N GLU A 205 -2.57 13.87 -25.57
CA GLU A 205 -1.23 13.73 -24.99
C GLU A 205 -0.28 14.86 -25.41
N VAL A 206 -0.41 15.37 -26.64
CA VAL A 206 0.46 16.45 -27.16
C VAL A 206 0.17 17.75 -26.43
N LYS A 207 -1.10 18.12 -26.29
CA LYS A 207 -1.52 19.30 -25.53
C LYS A 207 -1.14 19.18 -24.06
N PHE A 208 -1.31 18.00 -23.46
CA PHE A 208 -0.90 17.76 -22.09
C PHE A 208 0.62 17.93 -21.93
N ARG A 209 1.42 17.32 -22.81
CA ARG A 209 2.87 17.42 -22.80
C ARG A 209 3.37 18.88 -22.91
N ARG A 210 2.71 19.71 -23.71
CA ARG A 210 3.02 21.16 -23.80
C ARG A 210 2.84 21.91 -22.47
N ARG A 211 2.04 21.40 -21.54
CA ARG A 211 1.90 21.99 -20.18
C ARG A 211 3.09 21.66 -19.28
N LEU A 212 3.80 20.58 -19.56
CA LEU A 212 4.99 20.16 -18.83
C LEU A 212 6.25 20.80 -19.39
N PHE A 213 6.37 20.86 -20.72
CA PHE A 213 7.60 21.23 -21.42
C PHE A 213 7.45 22.40 -22.39
N GLY A 214 6.36 23.15 -22.28
CA GLY A 214 6.16 24.36 -23.07
C GLY A 214 7.22 25.42 -22.78
N PRO A 215 7.48 26.35 -23.70
CA PRO A 215 8.54 27.35 -23.57
C PRO A 215 8.36 28.31 -22.38
N LYS A 216 7.14 28.41 -21.85
CA LYS A 216 6.80 29.24 -20.68
C LYS A 216 7.10 28.54 -19.34
N ILE A 217 7.37 27.24 -19.35
CA ILE A 217 7.59 26.45 -18.13
C ILE A 217 9.06 26.56 -17.75
N LYS A 218 9.34 27.33 -16.69
CA LYS A 218 10.70 27.53 -16.17
C LYS A 218 11.14 26.35 -15.30
N ASP A 219 10.27 25.91 -14.39
CA ASP A 219 10.53 24.78 -13.51
C ASP A 219 9.77 23.54 -13.98
N LYS A 220 10.47 22.69 -14.73
CA LYS A 220 9.92 21.44 -15.26
C LYS A 220 9.67 20.42 -14.15
N CYS A 221 10.49 20.39 -13.10
CA CYS A 221 10.32 19.44 -12.01
C CYS A 221 9.07 19.75 -11.18
N LYS A 222 8.84 21.03 -10.88
CA LYS A 222 7.59 21.47 -10.27
C LYS A 222 6.39 21.17 -11.17
N ALA A 223 6.50 21.45 -12.47
CA ALA A 223 5.42 21.14 -13.41
C ALA A 223 5.09 19.63 -13.44
N ILE A 224 6.08 18.74 -13.47
CA ILE A 224 5.87 17.29 -13.38
C ILE A 224 5.22 16.91 -12.04
N LYS A 225 5.78 17.36 -10.92
CA LYS A 225 5.27 17.02 -9.58
C LYS A 225 3.81 17.45 -9.39
N ASP A 226 3.46 18.66 -9.82
CA ASP A 226 2.12 19.23 -9.66
C ASP A 226 1.10 18.60 -10.61
N ASN A 227 1.41 18.48 -11.91
CA ASN A 227 0.44 17.99 -12.91
C ASN A 227 0.12 16.50 -12.76
N PHE A 228 0.99 15.74 -12.11
CA PHE A 228 0.78 14.32 -11.85
C PHE A 228 0.55 14.01 -10.37
N ALA A 229 0.55 15.02 -9.49
CA ALA A 229 0.41 14.88 -8.04
C ALA A 229 1.35 13.83 -7.44
N PHE A 230 2.66 13.91 -7.71
CA PHE A 230 3.63 12.98 -7.12
C PHE A 230 3.66 13.14 -5.59
N SER A 231 3.68 12.01 -4.86
CA SER A 231 3.75 12.05 -3.40
C SER A 231 5.06 12.66 -2.93
N SER A 232 5.01 13.59 -1.96
CA SER A 232 6.20 14.24 -1.42
C SER A 232 6.71 13.59 -0.13
N ALA A 233 5.88 12.80 0.54
CA ALA A 233 6.19 12.10 1.79
C ALA A 233 5.54 10.70 1.79
N PRO A 234 6.05 9.74 2.60
CA PRO A 234 5.34 8.49 2.84
C PRO A 234 3.94 8.75 3.40
N LEU A 235 2.95 7.98 2.96
CA LEU A 235 1.57 8.10 3.44
C LEU A 235 1.34 7.38 4.78
N SER A 236 2.26 6.49 5.19
CA SER A 236 2.25 5.84 6.50
C SER A 236 3.62 5.28 6.87
N ASN A 237 3.89 5.13 8.17
CA ASN A 237 5.10 4.48 8.70
C ASN A 237 5.24 3.04 8.16
N GLU A 238 4.10 2.35 7.98
CA GLU A 238 4.08 0.98 7.46
C GLU A 238 4.70 0.90 6.06
N GLU A 239 4.44 1.90 5.22
CA GLU A 239 5.01 2.00 3.87
C GLU A 239 6.45 2.50 3.89
N GLU A 240 6.80 3.40 4.81
CA GLU A 240 8.17 3.91 4.97
C GLU A 240 9.15 2.80 5.37
N GLU A 241 8.75 1.91 6.26
CA GLU A 241 9.57 0.81 6.78
C GLU A 241 9.67 -0.40 5.84
N PHE A 242 8.83 -0.46 4.81
CA PHE A 242 8.79 -1.53 3.82
C PHE A 242 8.95 -1.00 2.38
N PRO A 243 10.12 -0.41 2.05
CA PRO A 243 10.32 0.18 0.75
C PRO A 243 10.34 -0.87 -0.38
N LEU A 244 9.82 -0.49 -1.54
CA LEU A 244 9.70 -1.32 -2.73
C LEU A 244 10.70 -0.90 -3.81
N ALA A 245 10.98 -1.80 -4.75
CA ALA A 245 11.83 -1.52 -5.91
C ALA A 245 11.11 -1.86 -7.22
N TYR A 246 11.31 -1.03 -8.24
CA TYR A 246 10.69 -1.22 -9.56
C TYR A 246 11.73 -1.14 -10.68
N GLY A 247 11.71 -2.12 -11.57
CA GLY A 247 12.43 -2.08 -12.83
C GLY A 247 11.44 -1.90 -13.98
N MET A 248 11.65 -0.89 -14.81
CA MET A 248 10.73 -0.56 -15.90
C MET A 248 11.46 -0.57 -17.23
N LEU A 249 10.83 -1.14 -18.26
CA LEU A 249 11.29 -0.98 -19.65
C LEU A 249 10.28 -0.14 -20.44
N VAL A 250 10.75 0.98 -21.00
CA VAL A 250 9.88 1.98 -21.64
C VAL A 250 10.46 2.47 -22.98
N TYR A 251 9.59 2.84 -23.91
CA TYR A 251 10.01 3.31 -25.25
C TYR A 251 9.05 4.30 -25.94
N LYS A 252 7.82 4.50 -25.43
CA LYS A 252 6.78 5.34 -26.06
C LYS A 252 5.88 5.97 -24.98
N SER A 253 5.30 7.14 -25.30
CA SER A 253 4.40 7.96 -24.48
C SER A 253 5.00 8.33 -23.12
N SER A 254 5.70 9.46 -23.06
CA SER A 254 6.23 9.98 -21.80
C SER A 254 5.11 10.33 -20.83
N VAL A 255 3.99 10.87 -21.33
CA VAL A 255 2.81 11.23 -20.52
C VAL A 255 2.20 10.00 -19.83
N GLN A 256 2.03 8.88 -20.52
CA GLN A 256 1.53 7.65 -19.90
C GLN A 256 2.51 7.09 -18.87
N VAL A 257 3.82 7.14 -19.15
CA VAL A 257 4.85 6.72 -18.18
C VAL A 257 4.81 7.59 -16.93
N TYR A 258 4.61 8.91 -17.06
CA TYR A 258 4.45 9.80 -15.91
C TYR A 258 3.20 9.50 -15.07
N PHE A 259 2.05 9.21 -15.70
CA PHE A 259 0.86 8.78 -14.98
C PHE A 259 1.07 7.44 -14.27
N LEU A 260 1.70 6.46 -14.94
CA LEU A 260 2.04 5.18 -14.31
C LEU A 260 2.95 5.40 -13.10
N LEU A 261 4.04 6.16 -13.27
CA LEU A 261 4.97 6.47 -12.20
C LEU A 261 4.28 7.20 -11.05
N SER A 262 3.46 8.21 -11.30
CA SER A 262 2.79 8.94 -10.21
C SER A 262 1.79 8.10 -9.42
N ALA A 263 1.26 7.01 -10.01
CA ALA A 263 0.40 6.06 -9.32
C ALA A 263 1.16 5.08 -8.42
N ILE A 264 2.43 4.77 -8.73
CA ILE A 264 3.28 3.84 -7.96
C ILE A 264 4.37 4.54 -7.14
N TYR A 265 4.60 5.84 -7.37
CA TYR A 265 5.69 6.59 -6.76
C TYR A 265 5.46 6.81 -5.27
N GLN A 266 6.47 6.47 -4.49
CA GLN A 266 6.62 6.89 -3.10
C GLN A 266 8.09 7.27 -2.84
N PRO A 267 8.36 8.29 -2.01
CA PRO A 267 9.72 8.79 -1.80
C PRO A 267 10.67 7.78 -1.16
N GLN A 268 10.16 6.81 -0.39
CA GLN A 268 10.95 5.74 0.22
C GLN A 268 11.25 4.56 -0.73
N ASN A 269 10.58 4.47 -1.88
CA ASN A 269 10.77 3.37 -2.84
C ASN A 269 11.96 3.69 -3.78
N ALA A 270 12.43 2.69 -4.53
CA ALA A 270 13.51 2.85 -5.51
C ALA A 270 13.06 2.45 -6.92
N TYR A 271 13.43 3.25 -7.92
CA TYR A 271 12.98 3.04 -9.31
C TYR A 271 14.16 3.04 -10.25
N CYS A 272 14.16 2.09 -11.19
CA CYS A 272 15.05 2.10 -12.34
C CYS A 272 14.26 1.97 -13.64
N ILE A 273 14.54 2.88 -14.58
CA ILE A 273 13.86 2.98 -15.86
C ILE A 273 14.90 2.73 -16.96
N ALA A 274 14.77 1.60 -17.64
CA ALA A 274 15.49 1.28 -18.85
C ALA A 274 14.74 1.85 -20.06
N VAL A 275 15.40 2.72 -20.81
CA VAL A 275 14.86 3.42 -21.98
C VAL A 275 15.47 2.84 -23.26
N ASP A 276 14.63 2.38 -24.18
CA ASP A 276 15.10 1.91 -25.49
C ASP A 276 15.79 3.04 -26.26
N SER A 277 17.02 2.80 -26.70
CA SER A 277 17.78 3.71 -27.58
C SER A 277 17.03 4.13 -28.86
N LYS A 278 16.09 3.29 -29.36
CA LYS A 278 15.23 3.60 -30.52
C LYS A 278 14.13 4.61 -30.23
N ALA A 279 13.83 4.88 -28.96
CA ALA A 279 12.85 5.89 -28.62
C ALA A 279 13.26 7.26 -29.18
N SER A 280 12.27 8.12 -29.42
CA SER A 280 12.54 9.46 -29.95
C SER A 280 13.44 10.26 -28.99
N LEU A 281 14.20 11.21 -29.53
CA LEU A 281 15.00 12.11 -28.70
C LEU A 281 14.15 12.89 -27.70
N GLU A 282 12.92 13.24 -28.10
CA GLU A 282 11.93 13.85 -27.23
C GLU A 282 11.60 12.95 -26.04
N PHE A 283 11.28 11.68 -26.28
CA PHE A 283 10.96 10.72 -25.23
C PHE A 283 12.15 10.50 -24.28
N LYS A 284 13.36 10.35 -24.83
CA LYS A 284 14.58 10.16 -24.02
C LYS A 284 14.82 11.34 -23.07
N ARG A 285 14.71 12.58 -23.57
CA ARG A 285 14.83 13.79 -22.74
C ARG A 285 13.75 13.88 -21.67
N ASP A 286 12.52 13.51 -22.02
CA ASP A 286 11.43 13.48 -21.04
C ASP A 286 11.76 12.45 -19.94
N MET A 287 12.27 11.26 -20.27
CA MET A 287 12.66 10.27 -19.26
C MET A 287 13.84 10.73 -18.42
N GLU A 288 14.87 11.34 -19.00
CA GLU A 288 16.05 11.87 -18.27
C GLU A 288 15.66 12.91 -17.19
N LEU A 289 14.62 13.72 -17.44
CA LEU A 289 14.10 14.66 -16.44
C LEU A 289 13.58 13.96 -15.17
N LEU A 290 13.15 12.70 -15.24
CA LEU A 290 12.74 11.97 -14.04
C LEU A 290 13.89 11.80 -13.05
N SER A 291 15.08 11.43 -13.53
CA SER A 291 16.26 11.32 -12.66
C SER A 291 16.72 12.67 -12.12
N ASP A 292 16.51 13.76 -12.85
CA ASP A 292 16.82 15.11 -12.37
C ASP A 292 15.85 15.56 -11.27
N CYS A 293 14.57 15.20 -11.39
CA CYS A 293 13.51 15.70 -10.52
C CYS A 293 13.26 14.85 -9.26
N PHE A 294 13.67 13.58 -9.27
CA PHE A 294 13.39 12.61 -8.22
C PHE A 294 14.68 11.86 -7.82
N PRO A 295 15.14 11.99 -6.56
CA PRO A 295 16.43 11.42 -6.14
C PRO A 295 16.46 9.89 -6.09
N ASN A 296 15.30 9.24 -6.10
CA ASN A 296 15.11 7.80 -6.03
C ASN A 296 14.69 7.17 -7.37
N ILE A 297 14.73 7.94 -8.47
CA ILE A 297 14.52 7.43 -9.84
C ILE A 297 15.84 7.47 -10.60
N PHE A 298 16.26 6.31 -11.08
CA PHE A 298 17.39 6.19 -11.99
C PHE A 298 16.92 5.87 -13.41
N VAL A 299 17.54 6.49 -14.39
CA VAL A 299 17.22 6.31 -15.81
C VAL A 299 18.49 5.86 -16.54
N MET A 300 18.38 4.76 -17.28
CA MET A 300 19.45 4.25 -18.14
C MET A 300 18.94 4.06 -19.55
N GLN A 301 19.76 4.39 -20.54
CA GLN A 301 19.49 4.01 -21.92
C GLN A 301 20.05 2.62 -22.19
N ILE A 302 19.31 1.81 -22.95
CA ILE A 302 19.72 0.47 -23.33
C ILE A 302 19.75 0.30 -24.84
N GLY A 303 20.55 -0.64 -25.32
CA GLY A 303 20.63 -0.93 -26.76
C GLY A 303 19.28 -1.35 -27.34
N ASN A 304 19.12 -1.12 -28.64
CA ASN A 304 17.94 -1.39 -29.47
C ASN A 304 17.12 -2.60 -28.98
N VAL A 305 15.90 -2.32 -28.53
CA VAL A 305 14.95 -3.35 -28.10
C VAL A 305 14.14 -3.83 -29.30
N GLN A 306 14.11 -5.15 -29.49
CA GLN A 306 13.20 -5.80 -30.41
C GLN A 306 12.24 -6.67 -29.60
N TRP A 307 11.00 -6.79 -30.06
CA TRP A 307 10.03 -7.68 -29.43
C TRP A 307 10.59 -9.11 -29.39
N CYS A 308 10.51 -9.75 -28.22
CA CYS A 308 11.14 -11.04 -27.95
C CYS A 308 12.66 -11.10 -28.18
N GLY A 309 13.36 -9.96 -28.24
CA GLY A 309 14.82 -9.91 -28.33
C GLY A 309 15.49 -9.87 -26.96
N PHE A 310 16.73 -10.34 -26.86
CA PHE A 310 17.53 -10.35 -25.62
C PHE A 310 17.68 -8.98 -24.94
N ALA A 311 17.59 -7.89 -25.71
CA ALA A 311 17.66 -6.54 -25.18
C ALA A 311 16.56 -6.22 -24.15
N VAL A 312 15.38 -6.87 -24.24
CA VAL A 312 14.27 -6.73 -23.28
C VAL A 312 14.73 -7.15 -21.88
N VAL A 313 15.14 -8.42 -21.74
CA VAL A 313 15.59 -8.95 -20.44
C VAL A 313 16.85 -8.24 -19.95
N ARG A 314 17.76 -7.89 -20.86
CA ARG A 314 18.99 -7.17 -20.50
C ARG A 314 18.70 -5.83 -19.84
N GLY A 315 17.73 -5.07 -20.35
CA GLY A 315 17.39 -3.77 -19.77
C GLY A 315 16.91 -3.87 -18.34
N VAL A 316 15.98 -4.78 -18.10
CA VAL A 316 15.36 -4.97 -16.78
C VAL A 316 16.32 -5.62 -15.80
N PHE A 317 17.12 -6.59 -16.26
CA PHE A 317 18.16 -7.21 -15.44
C PHE A 317 19.26 -6.22 -15.05
N ASN A 318 19.63 -5.29 -15.93
CA ASN A 318 20.54 -4.19 -15.58
C ASN A 318 19.92 -3.27 -14.52
N CYS A 319 18.62 -2.97 -14.62
CA CYS A 319 17.91 -2.25 -13.58
C CYS A 319 17.91 -2.98 -12.24
N LEU A 320 17.63 -4.29 -12.24
CA LEU A 320 17.68 -5.12 -11.05
C LEU A 320 19.06 -5.09 -10.39
N ARG A 321 20.12 -5.22 -11.20
CA ARG A 321 21.51 -5.14 -10.74
C ARG A 321 21.85 -3.79 -10.14
N PHE A 322 21.48 -2.70 -10.81
CA PHE A 322 21.68 -1.34 -10.30
C PHE A 322 21.00 -1.15 -8.94
N LEU A 323 19.72 -1.52 -8.83
CA LEU A 323 18.94 -1.38 -7.60
C LEU A 323 19.51 -2.21 -6.44
N SER A 324 20.02 -3.42 -6.69
CA SER A 324 20.67 -4.26 -5.69
C SER A 324 22.00 -3.69 -5.18
N GLN A 325 22.69 -2.87 -5.98
CA GLN A 325 23.94 -2.22 -5.59
C GLN A 325 23.72 -0.96 -4.74
N LEU A 326 22.51 -0.40 -4.71
CA LEU A 326 22.20 0.74 -3.86
C LEU A 326 22.27 0.35 -2.38
N ASN A 327 22.79 1.26 -1.55
CA ASN A 327 22.64 1.19 -0.09
C ASN A 327 21.21 1.54 0.34
N HIS A 328 20.23 0.88 -0.25
CA HIS A 328 18.81 1.09 -0.08
C HIS A 328 18.16 -0.22 0.38
N LYS A 329 17.31 -0.16 1.41
CA LYS A 329 16.76 -1.35 2.09
C LYS A 329 15.46 -1.86 1.49
N TRP A 330 15.28 -1.72 0.18
CA TRP A 330 14.06 -2.19 -0.50
C TRP A 330 13.88 -3.69 -0.30
N ARG A 331 12.63 -4.14 -0.22
CA ARG A 331 12.24 -5.49 0.22
C ARG A 331 11.86 -6.42 -0.93
N TYR A 332 11.14 -5.89 -1.91
CA TYR A 332 10.69 -6.61 -3.09
C TYR A 332 10.93 -5.78 -4.35
N PHE A 333 11.31 -6.47 -5.41
CA PHE A 333 11.42 -5.95 -6.76
C PHE A 333 10.23 -6.39 -7.61
N GLN A 334 9.67 -5.47 -8.40
CA GLN A 334 8.67 -5.77 -9.42
C GLN A 334 9.11 -5.25 -10.79
N TYR A 335 8.96 -6.08 -11.81
CA TYR A 335 9.17 -5.69 -13.22
C TYR A 335 7.87 -5.19 -13.86
N LEU A 336 7.88 -3.96 -14.39
CA LEU A 336 6.80 -3.32 -15.13
C LEU A 336 7.21 -2.87 -16.55
N SER A 337 6.21 -2.59 -17.38
CA SER A 337 6.32 -1.96 -18.69
C SER A 337 5.61 -0.60 -18.70
N GLY A 338 5.92 0.26 -19.67
CA GLY A 338 5.31 1.59 -19.78
C GLY A 338 3.80 1.61 -20.09
N VAL A 339 3.18 0.44 -20.26
CA VAL A 339 1.76 0.29 -20.64
C VAL A 339 0.95 -0.49 -19.61
N ASP A 340 1.55 -0.75 -18.45
CA ASP A 340 0.88 -1.30 -17.27
C ASP A 340 0.18 -0.17 -16.49
N LEU A 341 -0.74 -0.55 -15.61
CA LEU A 341 -1.37 0.34 -14.63
C LEU A 341 -1.58 -0.41 -13.31
N PRO A 342 -1.23 0.17 -12.15
CA PRO A 342 -1.48 -0.48 -10.87
C PRO A 342 -2.97 -0.67 -10.61
N LEU A 343 -3.30 -1.81 -10.00
CA LEU A 343 -4.63 -2.14 -9.46
C LEU A 343 -4.64 -2.08 -7.93
N LYS A 344 -3.46 -1.99 -7.32
CA LYS A 344 -3.24 -1.89 -5.87
C LYS A 344 -2.52 -0.58 -5.54
N THR A 345 -2.86 -0.02 -4.39
CA THR A 345 -2.14 1.10 -3.77
C THR A 345 -0.81 0.63 -3.18
N ASN A 346 0.11 1.56 -2.89
CA ASN A 346 1.40 1.19 -2.32
C ASN A 346 1.26 0.47 -0.96
N LEU A 347 0.39 0.92 -0.06
CA LEU A 347 0.14 0.22 1.20
C LEU A 347 -0.49 -1.18 1.00
N GLU A 348 -1.41 -1.34 0.04
CA GLU A 348 -1.93 -2.67 -0.33
C GLU A 348 -0.79 -3.58 -0.81
N LEU A 349 0.12 -3.09 -1.68
CA LEU A 349 1.30 -3.84 -2.12
C LEU A 349 2.21 -4.22 -0.95
N VAL A 350 2.51 -3.29 -0.04
CA VAL A 350 3.31 -3.54 1.17
C VAL A 350 2.69 -4.68 1.99
N ARG A 351 1.39 -4.64 2.23
CA ARG A 351 0.69 -5.68 3.01
C ARG A 351 0.68 -7.01 2.27
N ILE A 352 0.46 -7.03 0.96
CA ILE A 352 0.57 -8.24 0.14
C ILE A 352 1.98 -8.83 0.26
N PHE A 353 3.04 -8.03 0.08
CA PHE A 353 4.42 -8.51 0.08
C PHE A 353 4.88 -9.00 1.45
N LYS A 354 4.40 -8.40 2.54
CA LYS A 354 4.57 -8.97 3.89
C LYS A 354 3.95 -10.37 4.00
N ARG A 355 2.80 -10.60 3.36
CA ARG A 355 2.09 -11.89 3.33
C ARG A 355 2.74 -12.92 2.41
N LEU A 356 3.54 -12.49 1.43
CA LEU A 356 4.40 -13.38 0.63
C LEU A 356 5.59 -13.91 1.43
N LYS A 357 5.92 -13.25 2.54
CA LYS A 357 6.93 -13.66 3.53
C LYS A 357 8.35 -13.92 3.00
N GLY A 358 8.68 -13.67 1.73
CA GLY A 358 10.00 -13.97 1.14
C GLY A 358 9.95 -14.88 -0.08
N THR A 359 8.77 -15.25 -0.58
CA THR A 359 8.63 -16.11 -1.78
C THR A 359 8.68 -15.31 -3.06
N VAL A 360 9.21 -15.92 -4.11
CA VAL A 360 9.07 -15.41 -5.49
C VAL A 360 7.63 -15.61 -5.98
N ASN A 361 7.11 -14.65 -6.75
CA ASN A 361 5.93 -14.88 -7.59
C ASN A 361 6.33 -14.69 -9.07
N ALA A 362 6.44 -15.80 -9.78
CA ALA A 362 6.64 -15.85 -11.21
C ALA A 362 5.77 -16.98 -11.77
N GLU A 363 5.17 -16.76 -12.93
CA GLU A 363 4.43 -17.82 -13.61
C GLU A 363 5.41 -18.94 -14.05
N VAL A 364 5.00 -20.19 -13.91
CA VAL A 364 5.74 -21.37 -14.34
C VAL A 364 4.95 -22.13 -15.39
N THR A 365 5.53 -22.24 -16.59
CA THR A 365 5.03 -23.03 -17.70
C THR A 365 6.17 -23.75 -18.41
N LEU A 366 5.85 -24.75 -19.24
CA LEU A 366 6.88 -25.46 -20.01
C LEU A 366 7.58 -24.52 -20.98
N PHE A 367 8.91 -24.63 -21.00
CA PHE A 367 9.71 -23.94 -21.99
C PHE A 367 9.40 -24.43 -23.42
N GLN A 368 9.30 -23.47 -24.33
CA GLN A 368 9.00 -23.69 -25.74
C GLN A 368 10.31 -23.93 -26.50
N LYS A 369 10.58 -25.19 -26.88
CA LYS A 369 11.86 -25.60 -27.50
C LYS A 369 12.17 -24.87 -28.82
N ASP A 370 11.15 -24.41 -29.52
CA ASP A 370 11.24 -23.57 -30.72
C ASP A 370 11.88 -22.20 -30.46
N ARG A 371 11.92 -21.73 -29.21
CA ARG A 371 12.60 -20.49 -28.80
C ARG A 371 14.12 -20.61 -28.75
N LEU A 372 14.69 -21.81 -28.86
CA LEU A 372 16.14 -22.00 -28.91
C LEU A 372 16.70 -21.62 -30.28
N GLY A 373 17.70 -20.73 -30.26
CA GLY A 373 18.52 -20.41 -31.42
C GLY A 373 19.48 -21.56 -31.80
N PRO A 374 20.22 -21.40 -32.92
CA PRO A 374 21.08 -22.45 -33.46
C PRO A 374 22.20 -22.90 -32.54
N GLU A 375 22.83 -21.99 -31.79
CA GLU A 375 23.93 -22.30 -30.86
C GLU A 375 23.42 -22.84 -29.53
N ALA A 376 22.31 -22.30 -29.03
CA ALA A 376 21.63 -22.80 -27.85
C ALA A 376 21.14 -24.25 -28.02
N LYS A 377 20.77 -24.66 -29.25
CA LYS A 377 20.42 -26.06 -29.57
C LYS A 377 21.59 -27.04 -29.52
N LYS A 378 22.83 -26.55 -29.69
CA LYS A 378 24.05 -27.38 -29.67
C LYS A 378 24.63 -27.55 -28.27
N THR A 379 24.16 -26.77 -27.31
CA THR A 379 24.71 -26.69 -25.96
C THR A 379 23.66 -27.10 -24.93
N THR A 380 24.12 -27.49 -23.73
CA THR A 380 23.22 -27.77 -22.61
C THR A 380 22.98 -26.49 -21.82
N PRO A 381 21.73 -26.11 -21.51
CA PRO A 381 21.46 -24.92 -20.71
C PRO A 381 22.02 -25.10 -19.29
N PRO A 382 22.54 -24.04 -18.64
CA PRO A 382 23.10 -24.12 -17.28
C PRO A 382 22.09 -24.56 -16.20
N LEU A 383 20.80 -24.38 -16.49
CA LEU A 383 19.67 -24.80 -15.68
C LEU A 383 18.55 -25.35 -16.59
N PRO A 384 17.72 -26.30 -16.11
CA PRO A 384 16.50 -26.70 -16.81
C PRO A 384 15.61 -25.48 -17.11
N LEU A 385 15.30 -25.26 -18.38
CA LEU A 385 14.58 -24.05 -18.81
C LEU A 385 13.10 -24.13 -18.47
N TRP A 386 12.57 -23.04 -17.92
CA TRP A 386 11.16 -22.82 -17.66
C TRP A 386 10.70 -21.54 -18.33
N LYS A 387 9.45 -21.51 -18.79
CA LYS A 387 8.83 -20.29 -19.31
C LYS A 387 8.05 -19.59 -18.19
N SER A 388 8.16 -18.27 -18.16
CA SER A 388 7.37 -17.38 -17.31
C SER A 388 6.61 -16.33 -18.12
N SER A 389 5.70 -15.64 -17.44
CA SER A 389 5.26 -14.31 -17.84
C SER A 389 6.41 -13.31 -17.74
N LEU A 390 6.20 -12.14 -18.37
CA LEU A 390 7.18 -11.06 -18.39
C LEU A 390 7.41 -10.46 -16.99
N SER A 391 6.35 -10.19 -16.21
CA SER A 391 6.48 -9.61 -14.87
C SER A 391 6.77 -10.67 -13.81
N SER A 392 7.56 -10.31 -12.81
CA SER A 392 7.92 -11.18 -11.68
C SER A 392 8.09 -10.36 -10.40
N LEU A 393 7.81 -10.98 -9.26
CA LEU A 393 8.10 -10.43 -7.92
C LEU A 393 9.26 -11.19 -7.28
N LEU A 394 10.32 -10.46 -6.95
CA LEU A 394 11.54 -11.04 -6.39
C LEU A 394 11.85 -10.39 -5.03
N PRO A 395 12.01 -11.17 -3.95
CA PRO A 395 12.52 -10.66 -2.68
C PRO A 395 13.96 -10.17 -2.85
N ARG A 396 14.36 -9.15 -2.08
CA ARG A 396 15.74 -8.63 -2.08
C ARG A 396 16.78 -9.72 -1.86
N GLU A 397 16.54 -10.60 -0.89
CA GLU A 397 17.44 -11.70 -0.56
C GLU A 397 17.66 -12.64 -1.76
N THR A 398 16.59 -13.00 -2.47
CA THR A 398 16.68 -13.80 -3.72
C THR A 398 17.51 -13.08 -4.77
N VAL A 399 17.32 -11.76 -4.93
CA VAL A 399 18.06 -10.95 -5.91
C VAL A 399 19.55 -10.89 -5.57
N ASP A 400 19.89 -10.69 -4.30
CA ASP A 400 21.28 -10.61 -3.87
C ASP A 400 22.01 -11.96 -4.06
N GLU A 401 21.35 -13.09 -3.80
CA GLU A 401 21.92 -14.42 -4.03
C GLU A 401 22.03 -14.77 -5.51
N MET A 402 21.00 -14.48 -6.32
CA MET A 402 21.07 -14.77 -7.76
C MET A 402 22.15 -13.94 -8.48
N LEU A 403 22.40 -12.69 -8.06
CA LEU A 403 23.40 -11.83 -8.70
C LEU A 403 24.85 -12.22 -8.37
N LYS A 404 25.08 -12.96 -7.28
CA LYS A 404 26.40 -13.55 -6.94
C LYS A 404 26.70 -14.84 -7.71
N SER A 405 25.68 -15.50 -8.24
CA SER A 405 25.78 -16.83 -8.83
C SER A 405 26.41 -16.81 -10.22
N GLU A 406 27.49 -17.59 -10.40
CA GLU A 406 28.07 -17.84 -11.71
C GLU A 406 27.08 -18.54 -12.65
N LYS A 407 26.26 -19.46 -12.13
CA LYS A 407 25.25 -20.18 -12.92
C LYS A 407 24.18 -19.25 -13.50
N VAL A 408 23.81 -18.19 -12.76
CA VAL A 408 22.89 -17.16 -13.26
C VAL A 408 23.54 -16.33 -14.37
N ARG A 409 24.84 -16.00 -14.23
CA ARG A 409 25.60 -15.31 -15.27
C ARG A 409 25.74 -16.15 -16.54
N GLU A 410 26.01 -17.45 -16.40
CA GLU A 410 26.03 -18.41 -17.51
C GLU A 410 24.67 -18.51 -18.20
N LEU A 411 23.59 -18.65 -17.42
CA LEU A 411 22.23 -18.70 -17.96
C LEU A 411 21.89 -17.42 -18.72
N PHE A 412 22.18 -16.26 -18.14
CA PHE A 412 21.94 -14.97 -18.79
C PHE A 412 22.71 -14.85 -20.13
N ASN A 413 23.91 -15.41 -20.21
CA ASN A 413 24.66 -15.47 -21.46
C ASN A 413 24.08 -16.49 -22.46
N PHE A 414 23.66 -17.66 -22.00
CA PHE A 414 22.99 -18.68 -22.82
C PHE A 414 21.74 -18.11 -23.49
N LEU A 415 20.94 -17.33 -22.76
CA LEU A 415 19.69 -16.75 -23.26
C LEU A 415 19.88 -15.70 -24.37
N LYS A 416 21.12 -15.27 -24.67
CA LYS A 416 21.42 -14.40 -25.83
C LYS A 416 21.02 -15.04 -27.16
N ASP A 417 21.08 -16.37 -27.26
CA ASP A 417 20.68 -17.13 -28.44
C ASP A 417 19.31 -17.81 -28.22
N THR A 418 18.37 -17.07 -27.62
CA THR A 418 16.97 -17.50 -27.46
C THR A 418 16.00 -16.38 -27.81
N SER A 419 14.79 -16.72 -28.25
CA SER A 419 13.70 -15.75 -28.40
C SER A 419 12.89 -15.62 -27.12
N CYS A 420 12.37 -14.41 -26.86
CA CYS A 420 11.60 -14.03 -25.67
C CYS A 420 12.32 -14.43 -24.36
N ALA A 421 13.61 -14.07 -24.25
CA ALA A 421 14.46 -14.42 -23.11
C ALA A 421 13.92 -13.92 -21.75
N ASP A 422 13.18 -12.81 -21.75
CA ASP A 422 12.49 -12.24 -20.58
C ASP A 422 11.38 -13.16 -20.04
N GLU A 423 10.74 -13.93 -20.92
CA GLU A 423 9.77 -14.97 -20.57
C GLU A 423 10.46 -16.31 -20.23
N THR A 424 11.77 -16.35 -20.03
CA THR A 424 12.51 -17.57 -19.68
C THR A 424 13.34 -17.38 -18.42
N LEU A 425 14.01 -16.23 -18.27
CA LEU A 425 14.97 -15.98 -17.20
C LEU A 425 14.38 -16.20 -15.80
N TRP A 426 13.23 -15.58 -15.50
CA TRP A 426 12.72 -15.51 -14.13
C TRP A 426 12.36 -16.88 -13.57
N ALA A 427 11.44 -17.61 -14.23
CA ALA A 427 11.07 -18.95 -13.78
C ALA A 427 12.23 -19.95 -13.87
N THR A 428 13.17 -19.79 -14.79
CA THR A 428 14.35 -20.67 -14.83
C THR A 428 15.23 -20.48 -13.60
N ILE A 429 15.47 -19.24 -13.17
CA ILE A 429 16.27 -18.96 -11.97
C ILE A 429 15.53 -19.44 -10.71
N THR A 430 14.23 -19.14 -10.60
CA THR A 430 13.48 -19.31 -9.35
C THR A 430 12.69 -20.61 -9.26
N GLY A 431 12.65 -21.40 -10.33
CA GLY A 431 11.91 -22.66 -10.43
C GLY A 431 12.77 -23.91 -10.28
N ASN A 432 14.09 -23.77 -10.24
CA ASN A 432 15.03 -24.90 -10.17
C ASN A 432 15.53 -25.19 -8.75
N LYS A 433 14.65 -25.09 -7.74
CA LYS A 433 15.01 -25.18 -6.31
C LYS A 433 15.92 -26.36 -5.94
N ASN A 434 15.72 -27.53 -6.54
CA ASN A 434 16.47 -28.76 -6.18
C ASN A 434 17.91 -28.76 -6.69
N VAL A 435 18.20 -28.06 -7.79
CA VAL A 435 19.54 -28.00 -8.42
C VAL A 435 20.21 -26.64 -8.28
N PHE A 436 19.43 -25.62 -7.94
CA PHE A 436 19.86 -24.26 -7.67
C PHE A 436 18.99 -23.66 -6.54
N PRO A 437 19.29 -24.03 -5.28
CA PRO A 437 18.53 -23.55 -4.14
C PRO A 437 18.86 -22.08 -3.90
N ILE A 438 17.88 -21.21 -4.09
CA ILE A 438 17.94 -19.79 -3.72
C ILE A 438 16.73 -19.43 -2.84
N PRO A 439 16.85 -18.41 -1.97
CA PRO A 439 15.76 -17.97 -1.12
C PRO A 439 14.48 -17.70 -1.92
N GLY A 440 13.34 -18.19 -1.42
CA GLY A 440 12.04 -17.95 -2.04
C GLY A 440 11.74 -18.74 -3.33
N ALA A 441 12.67 -19.56 -3.84
CA ALA A 441 12.46 -20.40 -5.01
C ALA A 441 11.46 -21.54 -4.76
N ILE A 442 10.85 -22.01 -5.84
CA ILE A 442 9.90 -23.13 -5.87
C ILE A 442 10.45 -24.27 -6.73
N ASP A 443 9.93 -25.48 -6.54
CA ASP A 443 10.16 -26.57 -7.49
C ASP A 443 9.15 -26.47 -8.64
N ALA A 444 9.58 -25.89 -9.76
CA ALA A 444 8.75 -25.73 -10.95
C ALA A 444 8.28 -27.07 -11.54
N THR A 445 9.01 -28.17 -11.32
CA THR A 445 8.64 -29.50 -11.82
C THR A 445 7.39 -30.00 -11.12
N GLU A 446 7.40 -29.99 -9.79
CA GLU A 446 6.24 -30.40 -8.98
C GLU A 446 5.05 -29.46 -9.18
N VAL A 447 5.31 -28.14 -9.14
CA VAL A 447 4.28 -27.11 -9.34
C VAL A 447 3.61 -27.26 -10.70
N TYR A 448 4.39 -27.39 -11.78
CA TYR A 448 3.83 -27.54 -13.12
C TYR A 448 3.05 -28.86 -13.27
N ALA A 449 3.57 -29.97 -12.71
CA ALA A 449 2.88 -31.27 -12.75
C ALA A 449 1.51 -31.19 -12.05
N LYS A 450 1.45 -30.55 -10.89
CA LYS A 450 0.22 -30.30 -10.13
C LYS A 450 -0.75 -29.39 -10.91
N ILE A 451 -0.29 -28.27 -11.44
CA ILE A 451 -1.09 -27.36 -12.28
C ILE A 451 -1.69 -28.12 -13.47
N LYS A 452 -0.89 -28.92 -14.17
CA LYS A 452 -1.33 -29.69 -15.33
C LYS A 452 -2.41 -30.71 -14.94
N LYS A 453 -2.24 -31.38 -13.79
CA LYS A 453 -3.23 -32.31 -13.25
C LYS A 453 -4.54 -31.59 -12.93
N GLU A 454 -4.50 -30.49 -12.20
CA GLU A 454 -5.71 -29.73 -11.82
C GLU A 454 -6.43 -29.14 -13.02
N LYS A 455 -5.72 -28.56 -14.00
CA LYS A 455 -6.35 -28.10 -15.26
C LYS A 455 -7.02 -29.24 -16.02
N LYS A 456 -6.45 -30.44 -16.03
CA LYS A 456 -7.07 -31.62 -16.66
C LYS A 456 -8.36 -32.03 -15.95
N GLU A 457 -8.39 -31.96 -14.62
CA GLU A 457 -9.60 -32.27 -13.85
C GLU A 457 -10.64 -31.16 -13.93
N LEU A 458 -10.24 -29.88 -13.98
CA LEU A 458 -11.15 -28.74 -14.15
C LEU A 458 -11.88 -28.82 -15.51
N HIS A 459 -11.19 -29.18 -16.59
CA HIS A 459 -11.83 -29.43 -17.89
C HIS A 459 -12.88 -30.55 -17.85
N LYS A 460 -12.83 -31.45 -16.85
CA LYS A 460 -13.87 -32.47 -16.64
C LYS A 460 -15.01 -31.99 -15.73
N LEU A 461 -14.76 -30.97 -14.90
CA LEU A 461 -15.60 -30.52 -13.79
C LEU A 461 -16.24 -29.14 -14.02
N VAL A 462 -16.45 -28.73 -15.27
CA VAL A 462 -16.87 -27.38 -15.74
C VAL A 462 -18.13 -26.80 -15.04
N ASN A 463 -18.80 -27.51 -14.13
CA ASN A 463 -19.97 -27.04 -13.38
C ASN A 463 -19.80 -26.90 -11.85
N THR A 464 -18.60 -26.91 -11.28
CA THR A 464 -18.43 -26.75 -9.82
C THR A 464 -17.36 -25.72 -9.44
N THR A 465 -17.72 -24.44 -9.46
CA THR A 465 -16.87 -23.37 -8.91
C THR A 465 -17.00 -23.36 -7.38
N LYS A 466 -16.00 -23.91 -6.67
CA LYS A 466 -15.89 -23.73 -5.23
C LYS A 466 -15.61 -22.26 -4.91
N HIS A 467 -16.48 -21.67 -4.09
CA HIS A 467 -16.34 -20.31 -3.60
C HIS A 467 -15.11 -20.18 -2.70
N LEU A 468 -14.07 -19.50 -3.21
CA LEU A 468 -13.02 -18.97 -2.36
C LEU A 468 -13.62 -17.86 -1.51
N VAL A 469 -13.32 -17.91 -0.21
CA VAL A 469 -13.92 -17.07 0.84
C VAL A 469 -13.71 -15.59 0.49
N ARG A 470 -14.80 -14.91 0.18
CA ARG A 470 -14.85 -13.45 0.07
C ARG A 470 -15.02 -12.88 1.47
N THR A 471 -14.21 -11.91 1.85
CA THR A 471 -14.50 -11.07 3.02
C THR A 471 -15.04 -9.72 2.53
N PRO A 472 -15.78 -8.96 3.36
CA PRO A 472 -16.18 -7.60 2.99
C PRO A 472 -15.00 -6.68 2.64
N GLU A 473 -13.81 -6.96 3.20
CA GLU A 473 -12.59 -6.17 3.01
C GLU A 473 -11.74 -6.64 1.81
N GLU A 474 -11.82 -7.91 1.46
CA GLU A 474 -11.17 -8.55 0.31
C GLU A 474 -12.25 -9.29 -0.51
N PRO A 475 -13.14 -8.55 -1.21
CA PRO A 475 -14.35 -9.11 -1.82
C PRO A 475 -14.07 -9.91 -3.10
N PHE A 476 -12.79 -10.06 -3.45
CA PHE A 476 -12.33 -10.76 -4.64
C PHE A 476 -11.64 -12.09 -4.27
N PRO A 477 -11.94 -13.19 -4.98
CA PRO A 477 -11.20 -14.44 -4.80
C PRO A 477 -9.83 -14.39 -5.50
N LEU A 478 -8.85 -15.17 -5.04
CA LEU A 478 -7.66 -15.45 -5.82
C LEU A 478 -8.09 -16.21 -7.08
N ARG A 479 -7.82 -15.63 -8.24
CA ARG A 479 -8.18 -16.22 -9.53
C ARG A 479 -7.00 -16.91 -10.21
N ASP A 480 -5.79 -16.52 -9.86
CA ASP A 480 -4.56 -17.15 -10.34
C ASP A 480 -3.53 -17.19 -9.20
N TYR A 481 -2.64 -18.19 -9.22
CA TYR A 481 -1.49 -18.23 -8.33
C TYR A 481 -0.43 -17.16 -8.72
N TYR A 482 -0.40 -16.81 -10.01
CA TYR A 482 0.43 -15.73 -10.52
C TYR A 482 -0.31 -14.40 -10.42
N ILE A 483 0.14 -13.54 -9.51
CA ILE A 483 -0.53 -12.27 -9.18
C ILE A 483 0.20 -11.04 -9.73
N SER A 484 1.42 -11.22 -10.25
CA SER A 484 2.31 -10.10 -10.59
C SER A 484 1.72 -9.16 -11.64
N ARG A 485 0.93 -9.70 -12.57
CA ARG A 485 0.30 -8.95 -13.66
C ARG A 485 -0.94 -9.66 -14.20
N TYR A 486 -2.07 -8.97 -14.21
CA TYR A 486 -3.26 -9.42 -14.93
C TYR A 486 -3.11 -9.12 -16.42
N GLN A 487 -3.34 -10.13 -17.27
CA GLN A 487 -3.26 -9.97 -18.72
C GLN A 487 -4.22 -10.95 -19.39
N VAL A 488 -4.95 -10.46 -20.40
CA VAL A 488 -5.84 -11.29 -21.21
C VAL A 488 -5.24 -11.49 -22.60
N TRP A 489 -5.21 -12.74 -23.06
CA TRP A 489 -4.71 -13.16 -24.37
C TRP A 489 -5.85 -13.75 -25.22
N VAL A 490 -5.75 -13.65 -26.54
CA VAL A 490 -6.65 -14.40 -27.45
C VAL A 490 -6.55 -15.91 -27.21
N PRO A 491 -7.62 -16.70 -27.42
CA PRO A 491 -8.95 -16.33 -27.95
C PRO A 491 -9.95 -15.89 -26.87
N ASN A 492 -9.48 -15.56 -25.67
CA ASN A 492 -10.34 -15.27 -24.52
C ASN A 492 -11.35 -14.15 -24.83
N LYS A 493 -12.65 -14.43 -24.66
CA LYS A 493 -13.74 -13.50 -25.01
C LYS A 493 -13.95 -12.40 -23.97
N HIS A 494 -13.23 -12.41 -22.85
CA HIS A 494 -13.40 -11.47 -21.74
C HIS A 494 -12.62 -10.16 -21.92
N CYS A 495 -12.29 -9.78 -23.15
CA CYS A 495 -11.73 -8.47 -23.49
C CYS A 495 -12.84 -7.61 -24.11
N ALA A 496 -13.31 -6.59 -23.40
CA ALA A 496 -14.29 -5.63 -23.93
C ALA A 496 -13.65 -4.52 -24.78
N GLY A 497 -12.33 -4.35 -24.68
CA GLY A 497 -11.53 -3.47 -25.53
C GLY A 497 -11.13 -4.10 -26.87
N LYS A 498 -9.82 -4.05 -27.20
CA LYS A 498 -9.29 -4.59 -28.48
C LYS A 498 -8.03 -5.40 -28.27
N PHE A 499 -7.72 -6.35 -29.15
CA PHE A 499 -6.45 -7.07 -29.12
C PHE A 499 -5.37 -6.38 -29.95
N VAL A 500 -4.17 -6.24 -29.39
CA VAL A 500 -2.97 -5.75 -30.09
C VAL A 500 -1.80 -6.67 -29.75
N ALA A 501 -1.18 -7.27 -30.77
CA ALA A 501 -0.15 -8.31 -30.57
C ALA A 501 -0.64 -9.38 -29.58
N THR A 502 -1.80 -9.97 -29.90
CA THR A 502 -2.50 -11.05 -29.17
C THR A 502 -2.93 -10.77 -27.73
N SER A 503 -2.58 -9.62 -27.14
CA SER A 503 -2.98 -9.22 -25.78
C SER A 503 -4.04 -8.10 -25.80
N CYS A 504 -4.99 -8.17 -24.86
CA CYS A 504 -6.06 -7.19 -24.68
C CYS A 504 -5.50 -5.82 -24.28
N VAL A 505 -5.94 -4.79 -24.99
CA VAL A 505 -5.91 -3.39 -24.58
C VAL A 505 -7.28 -3.10 -23.99
N TYR A 506 -7.33 -2.88 -22.68
CA TYR A 506 -8.60 -2.76 -21.96
C TYR A 506 -9.39 -1.51 -22.36
N GLY A 507 -10.71 -1.66 -22.44
CA GLY A 507 -11.68 -0.61 -22.75
C GLY A 507 -12.71 -0.39 -21.62
N VAL A 508 -13.72 0.44 -21.84
CA VAL A 508 -14.68 0.87 -20.82
C VAL A 508 -15.48 -0.30 -20.27
N GLY A 509 -15.77 -1.30 -21.10
CA GLY A 509 -16.44 -2.53 -20.69
C GLY A 509 -15.62 -3.43 -19.76
N ASP A 510 -14.32 -3.17 -19.59
CA ASP A 510 -13.44 -3.95 -18.72
C ASP A 510 -13.37 -3.37 -17.28
N LEU A 511 -13.97 -2.21 -17.02
CA LEU A 511 -13.81 -1.47 -15.76
C LEU A 511 -14.20 -2.28 -14.52
N ASP A 512 -15.40 -2.86 -14.49
CA ASP A 512 -15.88 -3.67 -13.35
C ASP A 512 -14.91 -4.80 -13.02
N ASN A 513 -14.44 -5.47 -14.07
CA ASN A 513 -13.50 -6.55 -13.95
C ASN A 513 -12.15 -6.05 -13.41
N LEU A 514 -11.58 -4.99 -13.98
CA LEU A 514 -10.28 -4.42 -13.57
C LEU A 514 -10.27 -3.96 -12.12
N MET A 515 -11.37 -3.37 -11.65
CA MET A 515 -11.51 -2.83 -10.29
C MET A 515 -11.54 -3.91 -9.21
N THR A 516 -11.84 -5.17 -9.57
CA THR A 516 -11.98 -6.29 -8.64
C THR A 516 -10.89 -7.36 -8.78
N ARG A 517 -9.84 -7.06 -9.54
CA ARG A 517 -8.73 -7.99 -9.80
C ARG A 517 -7.85 -8.19 -8.56
N PRO A 518 -7.49 -9.44 -8.17
CA PRO A 518 -6.49 -9.69 -7.11
C PRO A 518 -5.06 -9.35 -7.53
N GLU A 519 -4.78 -9.24 -8.82
CA GLU A 519 -3.44 -8.98 -9.34
C GLU A 519 -2.97 -7.56 -9.01
N LEU A 520 -1.66 -7.32 -9.14
CA LEU A 520 -1.02 -6.08 -8.70
C LEU A 520 -1.15 -4.96 -9.72
N VAL A 521 -0.98 -5.31 -11.00
CA VAL A 521 -1.08 -4.40 -12.14
C VAL A 521 -1.86 -5.08 -13.27
N ALA A 522 -2.45 -4.30 -14.17
CA ALA A 522 -3.10 -4.80 -15.38
C ALA A 522 -2.30 -4.43 -16.64
N HIS A 523 -2.25 -5.36 -17.58
CA HIS A 523 -1.63 -5.22 -18.89
C HIS A 523 -2.64 -5.52 -20.01
N LYS A 524 -2.97 -4.58 -20.90
CA LYS A 524 -2.35 -3.26 -21.10
C LYS A 524 -3.34 -2.15 -21.40
N PHE A 525 -2.83 -0.93 -21.35
CA PHE A 525 -3.56 0.29 -21.66
C PHE A 525 -2.77 1.14 -22.66
N TYR A 526 -3.49 1.87 -23.52
CA TYR A 526 -2.92 2.93 -24.34
C TYR A 526 -3.80 4.17 -24.21
N LEU A 527 -3.22 5.34 -23.94
CA LEU A 527 -4.00 6.58 -23.82
C LEU A 527 -4.70 7.01 -25.13
N ASP A 528 -4.33 6.42 -26.28
CA ASP A 528 -4.99 6.62 -27.57
C ASP A 528 -6.25 5.75 -27.79
N PHE A 529 -6.54 4.81 -26.88
CA PHE A 529 -7.68 3.91 -26.96
C PHE A 529 -8.48 3.91 -25.64
N GLU A 530 -9.73 4.38 -25.72
CA GLU A 530 -10.67 4.48 -24.59
C GLU A 530 -10.02 4.97 -23.27
N PRO A 531 -9.35 6.14 -23.26
CA PRO A 531 -8.59 6.64 -22.11
C PRO A 531 -9.40 6.79 -20.82
N ALA A 532 -10.74 6.88 -20.91
CA ALA A 532 -11.63 6.86 -19.76
C ALA A 532 -11.36 5.63 -18.86
N THR A 533 -11.05 4.48 -19.43
CA THR A 533 -10.73 3.26 -18.67
C THR A 533 -9.46 3.43 -17.85
N TYR A 534 -8.39 3.93 -18.47
CA TYR A 534 -7.12 4.17 -17.79
C TYR A 534 -7.30 5.15 -16.64
N PHE A 535 -7.95 6.30 -16.90
CA PHE A 535 -8.11 7.36 -15.90
C PHE A 535 -9.07 6.98 -14.77
N CYS A 536 -10.07 6.13 -15.04
CA CYS A 536 -10.91 5.59 -13.97
C CYS A 536 -10.16 4.66 -13.02
N VAL A 537 -9.39 3.72 -13.55
CA VAL A 537 -8.59 2.82 -12.70
C VAL A 537 -7.49 3.60 -11.98
N TYR A 538 -6.81 4.53 -12.67
CA TYR A 538 -5.82 5.45 -12.09
C TYR A 538 -6.43 6.26 -10.93
N GLN A 539 -7.55 6.95 -11.16
CA GLN A 539 -8.21 7.75 -10.14
C GLN A 539 -8.63 6.88 -8.95
N ALA A 540 -9.23 5.71 -9.21
CA ALA A 540 -9.76 4.88 -8.14
C ALA A 540 -8.65 4.30 -7.24
N VAL A 541 -7.52 3.87 -7.80
CA VAL A 541 -6.37 3.44 -6.99
C VAL A 541 -5.78 4.62 -6.21
N ARG A 542 -5.60 5.77 -6.87
CA ARG A 542 -5.01 6.95 -6.22
C ARG A 542 -5.87 7.55 -5.12
N GLN A 543 -7.18 7.65 -5.32
CA GLN A 543 -8.12 8.10 -4.28
C GLN A 543 -8.17 7.09 -3.13
N ARG A 544 -8.18 5.79 -3.43
CA ARG A 544 -8.17 4.74 -2.40
C ARG A 544 -6.96 4.84 -1.48
N ALA A 545 -5.79 5.24 -1.99
CA ALA A 545 -4.57 5.43 -1.19
C ALA A 545 -4.69 6.56 -0.13
N LEU A 546 -5.66 7.47 -0.29
CA LEU A 546 -5.79 8.70 0.49
C LEU A 546 -7.01 8.67 1.43
N VAL A 547 -7.67 7.52 1.56
CA VAL A 547 -8.79 7.32 2.49
C VAL A 547 -8.37 6.33 3.57
N ASP A 548 -8.00 6.86 4.74
CA ASP A 548 -7.43 6.08 5.84
C ASP A 548 -8.28 4.86 6.21
N LYS A 549 -9.59 5.05 6.42
CA LYS A 549 -10.52 3.96 6.77
C LYS A 549 -10.56 2.84 5.73
N ILE A 550 -10.46 3.18 4.44
CA ILE A 550 -10.45 2.17 3.36
C ILE A 550 -9.12 1.43 3.37
N GLN A 551 -8.01 2.17 3.46
CA GLN A 551 -6.67 1.60 3.56
C GLN A 551 -6.54 0.63 4.74
N GLN A 552 -7.10 0.96 5.91
CA GLN A 552 -7.00 0.09 7.09
C GLN A 552 -7.79 -1.22 6.98
N ARG A 553 -8.79 -1.31 6.10
CA ARG A 553 -9.58 -2.54 5.92
C ARG A 553 -8.79 -3.65 5.23
N PHE A 554 -7.98 -3.30 4.22
CA PHE A 554 -7.25 -4.30 3.44
C PHE A 554 -6.04 -4.84 4.21
N GLN A 555 -5.97 -6.16 4.47
CA GLN A 555 -4.89 -6.77 5.27
C GLN A 555 -4.01 -7.74 4.46
N GLY A 556 -4.33 -7.95 3.19
CA GLY A 556 -3.68 -8.89 2.28
C GLY A 556 -3.81 -10.34 2.73
N ALA A 557 -4.79 -10.68 3.57
CA ALA A 557 -4.87 -11.98 4.23
C ALA A 557 -5.07 -13.12 3.22
N LEU A 558 -5.80 -12.88 2.14
CA LEU A 558 -5.99 -13.85 1.08
C LEU A 558 -4.66 -14.26 0.41
N TYR A 559 -3.70 -13.35 0.32
CA TYR A 559 -2.42 -13.58 -0.37
C TYR A 559 -1.48 -14.51 0.39
N SER A 560 -1.67 -14.74 1.70
CA SER A 560 -0.92 -15.79 2.41
C SER A 560 -1.35 -17.21 2.02
N GLN A 561 -2.47 -17.35 1.28
CA GLN A 561 -2.94 -18.64 0.77
C GLN A 561 -2.35 -19.00 -0.59
N LEU A 562 -1.49 -18.14 -1.15
CA LEU A 562 -0.84 -18.44 -2.43
C LEU A 562 0.04 -19.68 -2.31
N PRO A 563 0.03 -20.60 -3.30
CA PRO A 563 0.73 -21.87 -3.22
C PRO A 563 2.20 -21.75 -2.80
N GLN A 564 2.93 -20.77 -3.34
CA GLN A 564 4.34 -20.55 -2.98
C GLN A 564 4.55 -20.20 -1.51
N VAL A 565 3.61 -19.49 -0.89
CA VAL A 565 3.68 -19.11 0.53
C VAL A 565 3.44 -20.34 1.39
N LEU A 566 2.42 -21.13 1.05
CA LEU A 566 2.09 -22.38 1.74
C LEU A 566 3.22 -23.41 1.63
N MET A 567 3.81 -23.57 0.44
CA MET A 567 4.99 -24.43 0.23
C MET A 567 6.16 -24.01 1.11
N ARG A 568 6.39 -22.70 1.25
CA ARG A 568 7.45 -22.18 2.10
C ARG A 568 7.19 -22.46 3.58
N ASP A 569 5.93 -22.46 3.99
CA ASP A 569 5.51 -22.79 5.35
C ASP A 569 5.42 -24.31 5.59
N GLY A 570 5.85 -25.14 4.63
CA GLY A 570 6.02 -26.60 4.78
C GLY A 570 4.90 -27.45 4.18
N GLU A 571 3.90 -26.85 3.54
CA GLU A 571 2.83 -27.61 2.90
C GLU A 571 3.32 -28.32 1.64
N SER A 572 2.93 -29.58 1.49
CA SER A 572 3.23 -30.38 0.30
C SER A 572 2.42 -29.90 -0.90
N VAL A 573 3.06 -29.82 -2.08
CA VAL A 573 2.44 -29.40 -3.36
C VAL A 573 1.16 -30.17 -3.67
N ASP A 574 1.10 -31.46 -3.33
CA ASP A 574 -0.05 -32.31 -3.60
C ASP A 574 -1.33 -31.86 -2.88
N ARG A 575 -1.19 -31.21 -1.72
CA ARG A 575 -2.31 -30.70 -0.90
C ARG A 575 -2.78 -29.30 -1.31
N LEU A 576 -2.01 -28.60 -2.13
CA LEU A 576 -2.33 -27.24 -2.56
C LEU A 576 -3.41 -27.25 -3.64
N GLN A 577 -4.07 -26.10 -3.80
CA GLN A 577 -4.96 -25.83 -4.93
C GLN A 577 -4.38 -24.63 -5.69
N PHE A 578 -4.26 -24.77 -7.00
CA PHE A 578 -3.89 -23.68 -7.88
C PHE A 578 -5.15 -23.07 -8.48
N PHE A 579 -5.17 -21.74 -8.51
CA PHE A 579 -6.24 -20.97 -9.12
C PHE A 579 -5.89 -20.69 -10.58
N PHE A 580 -6.88 -20.67 -11.46
CA PHE A 580 -6.70 -20.34 -12.87
C PHE A 580 -7.82 -19.40 -13.33
N THR A 581 -7.46 -18.33 -14.05
CA THR A 581 -8.46 -17.60 -14.82
C THR A 581 -8.86 -18.43 -16.02
N ASP A 582 -10.18 -18.60 -16.24
CA ASP A 582 -10.73 -19.31 -17.40
C ASP A 582 -10.08 -18.79 -18.70
N TRP A 583 -9.56 -19.72 -19.53
CA TRP A 583 -8.88 -19.44 -20.78
C TRP A 583 -9.85 -19.19 -21.93
#